data_AF-A0A7Y6BVD3-F1
#
_entry.id   AF-A0A7Y6BVD3-F1
#
_cell.length_a   1.000
_cell.length_b   1.000
_cell.length_c   1.000
_cell.angle_alpha   90.00
_cell.angle_beta   90.00
_cell.angle_gamma   90.00
#
_symmetry.space_group_name_H-M   'P 1'
#
loop_
_entity.id
_entity.type
_entity.pdbx_description
1 polymer ?
#
loop_
_entity_poly.entity_id
_entity_poly.type
_entity_poly.pdbx_seq_one_letter_code
_entity_poly.pdbx_strand_id
1 'polypeptide(L)' 'MSEKEFYKWLGGCLRDLRKLKNQTQEELCQEFHLARSSIANIERGGRVISAYNLYLLLEALNLPLETLFKNTISK' A
#
# COMPACT_ATOMS: atom_id res chain seq x y z
N MET A 1 9.71 -12.36 -11.58
CA MET A 1 9.33 -10.97 -11.24
C MET A 1 10.58 -10.15 -11.07
N SER A 2 10.72 -9.10 -11.86
CA SER A 2 11.71 -8.02 -11.72
C SER A 2 11.32 -7.04 -10.62
N GLU A 3 12.26 -6.19 -10.20
CA GLU A 3 12.01 -5.15 -9.19
C GLU A 3 10.86 -4.20 -9.59
N LYS A 4 10.82 -3.77 -10.85
CA LYS A 4 9.75 -2.91 -11.37
C LYS A 4 8.39 -3.60 -11.34
N GLU A 5 8.36 -4.89 -11.70
CA GLU A 5 7.13 -5.69 -11.63
C GLU A 5 6.66 -5.87 -10.19
N PHE A 6 7.60 -6.07 -9.25
CA PHE A 6 7.31 -6.18 -7.82
C PHE A 6 6.64 -4.92 -7.27
N TYR A 7 7.22 -3.74 -7.48
CA TYR A 7 6.62 -2.51 -6.95
C TYR A 7 5.31 -2.14 -7.64
N LYS A 8 5.13 -2.51 -8.92
CA LYS A 8 3.83 -2.35 -9.59
C LYS A 8 2.77 -3.25 -8.97
N TRP A 9 3.11 -4.51 -8.69
CA TRP A 9 2.21 -5.46 -8.00
C TRP A 9 1.89 -4.98 -6.57
N LEU A 10 2.92 -4.68 -5.76
CA LEU A 10 2.75 -4.22 -4.39
C LEU A 10 1.91 -2.93 -4.32
N GLY A 11 2.19 -1.96 -5.18
CA GLY A 11 1.40 -0.74 -5.27
C GLY A 11 -0.07 -0.99 -5.62
N GLY A 12 -0.34 -1.97 -6.50
CA GLY A 12 -1.69 -2.43 -6.79
C GLY A 12 -2.38 -3.01 -5.56
N CYS A 13 -1.73 -3.94 -4.85
CA CYS A 13 -2.26 -4.52 -3.62
C CYS A 13 -2.61 -3.46 -2.57
N LEU A 14 -1.72 -2.48 -2.35
CA LEU A 14 -1.96 -1.40 -1.40
C LEU A 14 -3.14 -0.51 -1.79
N ARG A 15 -3.29 -0.22 -3.10
CA ARG A 15 -4.47 0.49 -3.61
C ARG A 15 -5.75 -0.27 -3.35
N ASP A 16 -5.75 -1.57 -3.58
CA ASP A 16 -6.94 -2.41 -3.44
C ASP A 16 -7.34 -2.55 -1.97
N LEU A 17 -6.37 -2.70 -1.06
CA LEU A 17 -6.59 -2.67 0.38
C LEU A 17 -7.19 -1.33 0.84
N ARG A 18 -6.66 -0.20 0.37
CA ARG A 18 -7.23 1.12 0.68
C ARG A 18 -8.67 1.27 0.17
N LYS A 19 -8.93 0.84 -1.05
CA LYS A 19 -10.29 0.87 -1.63
C LYS A 19 -11.26 -0.03 -0.87
N LEU A 20 -10.81 -1.20 -0.41
CA LEU A 20 -11.62 -2.10 0.42
C LEU A 20 -12.04 -1.44 1.75
N LYS A 21 -11.20 -0.53 2.27
CA LYS A 21 -11.50 0.30 3.44
C LYS A 21 -12.32 1.55 3.13
N ASN A 22 -12.72 1.75 1.86
CA ASN A 22 -13.43 2.94 1.38
C ASN A 22 -12.71 4.27 1.66
N GLN A 23 -11.38 4.25 1.81
CA GLN A 23 -10.58 5.45 2.02
C GLN A 23 -10.06 6.01 0.69
N THR A 24 -10.01 7.33 0.57
CA THR A 24 -9.32 8.07 -0.50
C THR A 24 -7.83 8.19 -0.21
N GLN A 25 -7.03 8.62 -1.19
CA GLN A 25 -5.60 8.88 -0.96
C GLN A 25 -5.41 10.07 0.01
N GLU A 26 -6.25 11.10 -0.09
CA GLU A 26 -6.28 12.23 0.83
C GLU A 26 -6.58 11.81 2.27
N GLU A 27 -7.60 10.98 2.50
CA GLU A 27 -7.93 10.48 3.85
C GLU A 27 -6.79 9.63 4.43
N LEU A 28 -6.21 8.73 3.63
CA LEU A 28 -5.04 7.95 4.08
C LEU A 28 -3.86 8.85 4.48
N CYS A 29 -3.66 9.99 3.79
CA CYS A 29 -2.63 10.96 4.13
C CYS A 29 -2.92 11.80 5.38
N GLN A 30 -4.17 11.87 5.82
CA GLN A 30 -4.48 12.51 7.11
C GLN A 30 -4.09 11.60 8.27
N GLU A 31 -4.25 10.28 8.08
CA GLU A 31 -3.88 9.27 9.07
C GLU A 31 -2.38 8.93 9.02
N PHE A 32 -1.71 9.21 7.90
CA PHE A 32 -0.31 8.88 7.67
C PHE A 32 0.48 10.10 7.21
N HIS A 33 1.62 10.41 7.86
CA HIS A 33 2.47 11.58 7.58
C HIS A 33 3.22 11.55 6.23
N LEU A 34 2.59 11.11 5.15
CA LEU A 34 3.07 11.22 3.78
C LEU A 34 2.19 12.15 2.97
N ALA A 35 2.82 12.91 2.06
CA ALA A 35 2.08 13.67 1.07
C ALA A 35 1.27 12.75 0.14
N ARG A 36 0.11 13.20 -0.30
CA ARG A 36 -0.77 12.46 -1.23
C ARG A 36 -0.07 12.05 -2.54
N SER A 37 0.86 12.87 -3.03
CA SER A 37 1.71 12.53 -4.18
C SER A 37 2.60 11.32 -3.94
N SER A 38 3.04 11.09 -2.70
CA SER A 38 3.81 9.90 -2.32
C SER A 38 2.95 8.65 -2.40
N ILE A 39 1.74 8.68 -1.83
CA ILE A 39 0.79 7.56 -1.90
C ILE A 39 0.44 7.23 -3.35
N ALA A 40 0.14 8.25 -4.16
CA ALA A 40 -0.17 8.05 -5.58
C ALA A 40 0.99 7.42 -6.36
N ASN A 41 2.25 7.79 -6.07
CA ASN A 41 3.42 7.18 -6.68
C ASN A 41 3.67 5.75 -6.21
N ILE A 42 3.49 5.48 -4.91
CA ILE A 42 3.62 4.14 -4.32
C ILE A 42 2.59 3.20 -4.95
N GLU A 43 1.31 3.59 -5.00
CA GLU A 43 0.25 2.76 -5.57
C GLU A 43 0.43 2.47 -7.06
N ARG A 44 1.14 3.34 -7.80
CA ARG A 44 1.48 3.11 -9.21
C ARG A 44 2.75 2.27 -9.39
N GLY A 45 3.45 1.93 -8.32
CA GLY A 45 4.77 1.28 -8.37
C GLY A 45 5.89 2.19 -8.87
N GLY A 46 5.68 3.51 -8.85
CA GLY A 46 6.66 4.51 -9.30
C GLY A 46 7.64 4.94 -8.21
N ARG A 47 7.42 4.52 -6.96
CA ARG A 47 8.30 4.81 -5.82
C ARG A 47 8.43 3.58 -4.93
N VAL A 48 9.66 3.25 -4.58
CA VAL A 48 9.99 2.25 -3.56
C VAL A 48 9.52 2.71 -2.18
N ILE A 49 8.94 1.79 -1.42
CA ILE A 49 8.53 2.01 -0.03
C ILE A 49 9.43 1.19 0.90
N SER A 50 9.94 1.79 1.96
CA SER A 50 10.70 1.07 2.99
C SER A 50 9.76 0.19 3.82
N ALA A 51 10.29 -0.87 4.43
CA ALA A 51 9.49 -1.78 5.25
C ALA A 51 8.73 -1.08 6.39
N TYR A 52 9.35 -0.10 7.06
CA TYR A 52 8.70 0.63 8.14
C TYR A 52 7.56 1.55 7.64
N ASN A 53 7.75 2.23 6.50
CA ASN A 53 6.66 3.03 5.91
C ASN A 53 5.52 2.16 5.38
N LEU A 54 5.83 0.95 4.92
CA LEU A 54 4.81 -0.04 4.56
C LEU A 54 4.00 -0.47 5.78
N TYR A 55 4.67 -0.76 6.90
CA TYR A 55 4.01 -1.04 8.19
C TYR A 55 3.08 0.12 8.59
N LEU A 56 3.59 1.36 8.63
CA LEU A 56 2.77 2.52 9.02
C LEU A 56 1.59 2.77 8.07
N LEU A 57 1.75 2.53 6.77
CA LEU A 57 0.65 2.64 5.82
C LEU A 57 -0.44 1.61 6.11
N LEU A 58 -0.07 0.37 6.43
CA LEU A 58 -1.03 -0.68 6.79
C LEU A 58 -1.73 -0.38 8.12
N GLU A 59 -1.01 0.16 9.10
CA GLU A 59 -1.59 0.64 10.36
C GLU A 59 -2.64 1.74 10.11
N ALA A 60 -2.35 2.70 9.22
CA ALA A 60 -3.32 3.73 8.80
C ALA A 60 -4.52 3.17 8.01
N LEU A 61 -4.42 1.95 7.48
CA LEU A 61 -5.56 1.22 6.91
C LEU A 61 -6.27 0.33 7.94
N ASN A 62 -5.84 0.37 9.21
CA ASN A 62 -6.25 -0.56 10.26
C ASN A 62 -6.11 -2.02 9.78
N LEU A 63 -4.93 -2.35 9.25
CA LEU A 63 -4.58 -3.68 8.77
C LEU A 63 -3.24 -4.13 9.37
N PRO A 64 -3.18 -5.35 9.93
CA PRO A 64 -1.93 -5.88 10.43
C PRO A 64 -1.01 -6.27 9.25
N LEU A 65 0.32 -6.18 9.43
CA LEU A 65 1.32 -6.42 8.37
C LEU A 65 1.15 -7.79 7.68
N GLU A 66 0.70 -8.79 8.43
CA GLU A 66 0.45 -10.15 7.98
C GLU A 66 -0.59 -10.22 6.86
N THR A 67 -1.43 -9.20 6.71
CA THR A 67 -2.45 -9.09 5.65
C THR A 67 -1.83 -9.21 4.26
N LEU A 68 -0.60 -8.71 4.06
CA LEU A 68 0.09 -8.82 2.78
C LEU A 68 0.37 -10.27 2.35
N PHE A 69 0.41 -11.20 3.31
CA PHE A 69 0.69 -12.61 3.07
C PHE A 69 -0.57 -13.49 3.05
N LYS A 70 -1.75 -12.93 3.37
CA LYS A 70 -2.99 -13.70 3.49
C LYS A 70 -3.68 -14.03 2.16
N ASN A 71 -3.14 -13.59 1.02
CA ASN A 71 -3.77 -13.77 -0.30
C ASN A 71 -2.95 -14.64 -1.29
N THR A 72 -1.99 -15.44 -0.82
CA THR A 72 -1.19 -16.35 -1.66
C THR A 72 -1.74 -17.78 -1.76
N ILE A 73 -2.93 -18.05 -1.22
CA ILE A 73 -3.60 -19.36 -1.35
C ILE A 73 -5.03 -19.15 -1.87
N SER A 74 -5.14 -18.86 -3.15
CA SER A 74 -6.30 -19.27 -3.92
C SER A 74 -5.80 -19.83 -5.23
N LYS A 75 -6.15 -21.10 -5.45
CA LYS A 75 -5.81 -21.94 -6.60
C LYS A 75 -6.12 -21.28 -7.93
#